data_AF-A0AAU2EXZ9-F1
#
_entry.id   AF-A0AAU2EXZ9-F1
#
_cell.length_a   1.000
_cell.length_b   1.000
_cell.length_c   1.000
_cell.angle_alpha   90.00
_cell.angle_beta   90.00
_cell.angle_gamma   90.00
#
_symmetry.space_group_name_H-M   'P 1'
#
loop_
_entity.id
_entity.type
_entity.pdbx_description
1 polymer ?
#
loop_
_entity_poly.entity_id
_entity_poly.type
_entity_poly.pdbx_seq_one_letter_code
_entity_poly.pdbx_strand_id
1 'polypeptide(L)'
;MAQTPAQTTAYPDSTTDPDPPPGSLITREGQIQWAGLLLGPGTAYEIDRGGLTGWEDLPDFDTGDADHPTAHGAWAGARYAKPRRIGGTVWTVPATVGSPQSALTATRVLRQALLLADEERWLAVRLHGETLAVRARVSQRVLAADRVYATQGVSRAAVQWYATDPRRYLVAEQTAVTGPPQPESGLTWPLTWPLYWGQTVSTGDVVAANDGSAPTHPVITFSGPCVNPTVTDRTTDRRLRYTIRLAAGDQLVVDTGAGTVTLNGTASRRHTAAPDSGPEELFTFAPGRAQLAFRPDDFDSGAQMSVRWRSAEW
;
A
#
# COMPACT_ATOMS: atom_id res chain seq x y z
N MET A 1 40.41 5.48 18.97
CA MET A 1 39.21 5.62 18.11
C MET A 1 38.52 4.27 18.07
N ALA A 2 37.46 4.10 18.85
CA ALA A 2 36.77 2.82 18.98
C ALA A 2 35.84 2.62 17.77
N GLN A 3 36.06 1.53 17.02
CA GLN A 3 35.16 1.08 15.96
C GLN A 3 33.89 0.52 16.59
N THR A 4 32.75 1.12 16.27
CA THR A 4 31.43 0.57 16.58
C THR A 4 31.24 -0.72 15.75
N PRO A 5 30.92 -1.87 16.36
CA PRO A 5 30.74 -3.11 15.60
C PRO A 5 29.49 -3.02 14.72
N ALA A 6 29.60 -3.51 13.48
CA ALA A 6 28.48 -3.67 12.57
C ALA A 6 27.44 -4.62 13.20
N GLN A 7 26.21 -4.15 13.36
CA GLN A 7 25.11 -5.00 13.83
C GLN A 7 24.81 -6.03 12.74
N THR A 8 25.06 -7.30 13.07
CA THR A 8 24.60 -8.43 12.28
C THR A 8 23.10 -8.53 12.53
N THR A 9 22.28 -7.99 11.62
CA THR A 9 20.83 -8.23 11.66
C THR A 9 20.61 -9.70 11.33
N ALA A 10 20.41 -10.51 12.36
CA ALA A 10 19.97 -11.89 12.20
C ALA A 10 18.63 -11.90 11.45
N TYR A 11 18.49 -12.79 10.49
CA TYR A 11 17.17 -13.13 9.96
C TYR A 11 16.31 -13.59 11.15
N PRO A 12 15.10 -13.05 11.35
CA PRO A 12 14.30 -13.44 12.50
C PRO A 12 14.00 -14.94 12.45
N ASP A 13 14.14 -15.60 13.60
CA ASP A 13 13.68 -16.98 13.80
C ASP A 13 12.23 -17.11 13.32
N SER A 14 11.90 -18.33 12.85
CA SER A 14 10.67 -18.74 12.13
C SER A 14 9.33 -18.53 12.86
N THR A 15 9.29 -17.69 13.89
CA THR A 15 8.14 -17.30 14.70
C THR A 15 7.72 -15.84 14.52
N THR A 16 8.39 -15.09 13.63
CA THR A 16 8.08 -13.69 13.33
C THR A 16 7.28 -13.61 12.03
N ASP A 17 6.30 -12.70 11.97
CA ASP A 17 5.50 -12.40 10.77
C ASP A 17 6.38 -12.43 9.50
N PRO A 18 6.08 -13.29 8.51
CA PRO A 18 6.90 -13.40 7.32
C PRO A 18 6.93 -12.10 6.52
N ASP A 19 6.07 -11.10 6.75
CA ASP A 19 6.19 -9.81 6.06
C ASP A 19 6.06 -8.63 7.04
N PRO A 20 7.17 -8.15 7.64
CA PRO A 20 7.10 -7.06 8.60
C PRO A 20 6.55 -5.78 7.95
N PRO A 21 5.93 -4.88 8.74
CA PRO A 21 5.38 -3.63 8.21
C PRO A 21 6.41 -2.87 7.35
N PRO A 22 5.97 -2.27 6.23
CA PRO A 22 6.88 -1.64 5.29
C PRO A 22 7.67 -0.51 5.96
N GLY A 23 8.99 -0.51 5.80
CA GLY A 23 9.90 0.49 6.35
C GLY A 23 10.24 0.35 7.84
N SER A 24 9.68 -0.63 8.55
CA SER A 24 9.95 -0.83 9.99
C SER A 24 11.41 -1.12 10.36
N LEU A 25 12.21 -1.66 9.44
CA LEU A 25 13.63 -1.93 9.64
C LEU A 25 14.54 -0.77 9.20
N ILE A 26 13.99 0.22 8.49
CA ILE A 26 14.77 1.31 7.91
C ILE A 26 15.13 2.33 8.98
N THR A 27 16.42 2.63 9.10
CA THR A 27 16.97 3.53 10.12
C THR A 27 17.70 4.74 9.54
N ARG A 28 18.04 4.72 8.25
CA ARG A 28 18.79 5.80 7.59
C ARG A 28 18.50 5.85 6.08
N GLU A 29 18.97 6.92 5.44
CA GLU A 29 18.87 7.14 4.00
C GLU A 29 19.63 6.08 3.18
N GLY A 30 19.05 5.70 2.03
CA GLY A 30 19.62 4.71 1.12
C GLY A 30 19.46 3.26 1.59
N GLN A 31 18.71 3.02 2.67
CA GLN A 31 18.36 1.67 3.09
C GLN A 31 17.11 1.15 2.38
N ILE A 32 17.09 -0.16 2.18
CA ILE A 32 16.00 -0.91 1.58
C ILE A 32 15.62 -2.03 2.53
N GLN A 33 14.33 -2.19 2.80
CA GLN A 33 13.79 -3.34 3.48
C GLN A 33 13.13 -4.26 2.47
N TRP A 34 13.52 -5.53 2.46
CA TRP A 34 12.92 -6.57 1.65
C TRP A 34 12.77 -7.83 2.46
N ALA A 35 11.56 -8.39 2.58
CA ALA A 35 11.37 -9.74 3.13
C ALA A 35 11.97 -9.95 4.54
N GLY A 36 11.94 -8.93 5.39
CA GLY A 36 12.57 -8.95 6.72
C GLY A 36 14.09 -8.78 6.72
N LEU A 37 14.70 -8.55 5.56
CA LEU A 37 16.12 -8.25 5.39
C LEU A 37 16.31 -6.75 5.16
N LEU A 38 17.22 -6.15 5.92
CA LEU A 38 17.67 -4.77 5.70
C LEU A 38 18.91 -4.78 4.81
N LEU A 39 18.83 -4.05 3.69
CA LEU A 39 19.88 -3.83 2.72
C LEU A 39 20.27 -2.34 2.73
N GLY A 40 21.47 -2.04 2.28
CA GLY A 40 22.01 -0.69 2.17
C GLY A 40 23.04 -0.34 3.24
N PRO A 41 23.34 0.95 3.41
CA PRO A 41 24.46 1.42 4.22
C PRO A 41 24.41 0.94 5.67
N GLY A 42 25.55 0.47 6.18
CA GLY A 42 25.69 0.00 7.55
C GLY A 42 25.14 -1.41 7.81
N THR A 43 24.85 -2.16 6.75
CA THR A 43 24.44 -3.58 6.83
C THR A 43 25.49 -4.48 6.17
N ALA A 44 25.37 -5.79 6.32
CA ALA A 44 26.18 -6.77 5.60
C ALA A 44 25.81 -6.88 4.10
N TYR A 45 24.84 -6.10 3.64
CA TYR A 45 24.29 -6.17 2.28
C TYR A 45 24.25 -4.77 1.67
N GLU A 46 25.32 -4.34 1.03
CA GLU A 46 25.37 -3.00 0.44
C GLU A 46 24.72 -2.98 -0.94
N ILE A 47 24.01 -1.91 -1.26
CA ILE A 47 23.51 -1.67 -2.62
C ILE A 47 24.63 -1.05 -3.43
N ASP A 48 24.80 -1.53 -4.66
CA ASP A 48 25.78 -0.99 -5.60
C ASP A 48 25.58 0.51 -5.83
N ARG A 49 26.65 1.22 -6.20
CA ARG A 49 26.60 2.66 -6.47
C ARG A 49 25.65 3.05 -7.60
N GLY A 50 25.34 2.11 -8.50
CA GLY A 50 24.31 2.30 -9.52
C GLY A 50 22.89 2.40 -8.97
N GLY A 51 22.67 2.11 -7.68
CA GLY A 51 21.38 2.24 -7.02
C GLY A 51 20.35 1.23 -7.49
N LEU A 52 19.07 1.63 -7.41
CA LEU A 52 17.94 0.87 -7.94
C LEU A 52 17.53 1.44 -9.30
N THR A 53 17.24 0.56 -10.24
CA THR A 53 16.64 0.92 -11.53
C THR A 53 15.13 0.63 -11.49
N GLY A 54 14.32 1.44 -12.18
CA GLY A 54 12.87 1.24 -12.20
C GLY A 54 12.16 1.58 -10.88
N TRP A 55 12.82 2.26 -9.94
CA TRP A 55 12.19 2.73 -8.69
C TRP A 55 11.54 4.10 -8.84
N GLU A 56 12.27 5.12 -9.31
CA GLU A 56 11.74 6.47 -9.58
C GLU A 56 11.23 6.64 -11.02
N ASP A 57 11.49 5.66 -11.89
CA ASP A 57 11.08 5.72 -13.28
C ASP A 57 9.56 5.49 -13.39
N LEU A 58 8.92 6.03 -14.44
CA LEU A 58 7.55 5.65 -14.78
C LEU A 58 7.51 4.17 -15.18
N PRO A 59 6.45 3.43 -14.81
CA PRO A 59 6.30 2.06 -15.28
C PRO A 59 6.07 2.06 -16.79
N ASP A 60 6.46 0.97 -17.45
CA ASP A 60 6.03 0.72 -18.82
C ASP A 60 4.50 0.77 -18.89
N PHE A 61 3.92 1.16 -20.03
CA PHE A 61 2.47 1.22 -20.19
C PHE A 61 2.06 0.72 -21.57
N ASP A 62 0.85 0.15 -21.63
CA ASP A 62 0.16 -0.06 -22.90
C ASP A 62 -0.64 1.21 -23.24
N THR A 63 -0.62 1.59 -24.51
CA THR A 63 -1.39 2.73 -25.03
C THR A 63 -2.49 2.24 -25.96
N GLY A 64 -3.67 2.84 -25.82
CA GLY A 64 -4.79 2.71 -26.75
C GLY A 64 -4.84 3.82 -27.79
N ASP A 65 -3.76 4.60 -27.96
CA ASP A 65 -3.68 5.66 -28.97
C ASP A 65 -3.94 5.08 -30.37
N ALA A 66 -4.73 5.79 -31.17
CA ALA A 66 -5.07 5.38 -32.53
C ALA A 66 -4.55 6.39 -33.55
N ASP A 67 -3.70 5.95 -34.47
CA ASP A 67 -3.10 6.84 -35.48
C ASP A 67 -4.16 7.44 -36.40
N HIS A 68 -3.96 8.70 -36.77
CA HIS A 68 -4.78 9.32 -37.79
C HIS A 68 -4.50 8.68 -39.17
N PRO A 69 -5.54 8.28 -39.92
CA PRO A 69 -5.35 7.56 -41.18
C PRO A 69 -4.78 8.44 -42.31
N THR A 70 -4.97 9.76 -42.25
CA THR A 70 -4.62 10.70 -43.34
C THR A 70 -3.93 11.96 -42.86
N ALA A 71 -3.59 12.06 -41.57
CA ALA A 71 -2.95 13.23 -40.98
C ALA A 71 -1.83 12.82 -40.03
N HIS A 72 -0.97 13.77 -39.66
CA HIS A 72 0.03 13.54 -38.62
C HIS A 72 -0.63 13.49 -37.24
N GLY A 73 -0.17 12.57 -36.40
CA GLY A 73 -0.63 12.43 -35.02
C GLY A 73 -1.60 11.26 -34.82
N ALA A 74 -2.15 11.19 -33.61
CA ALA A 74 -3.02 10.12 -33.16
C ALA A 74 -4.15 10.68 -32.26
N TRP A 75 -5.28 9.98 -32.21
CA TRP A 75 -6.28 10.17 -31.18
C TRP A 75 -5.77 9.57 -29.86
N ALA A 76 -5.74 10.40 -28.82
CA ALA A 76 -5.32 9.98 -27.49
C ALA A 76 -6.28 8.92 -26.93
N GLY A 77 -5.74 7.75 -26.59
CA GLY A 77 -6.44 6.65 -25.96
C GLY A 77 -6.11 6.51 -24.48
N ALA A 78 -6.67 5.46 -23.87
CA ALA A 78 -6.35 5.13 -22.48
C ALA A 78 -4.91 4.59 -22.37
N ARG A 79 -4.28 4.85 -21.23
CA ARG A 79 -2.97 4.29 -20.86
C ARG A 79 -3.11 3.41 -19.64
N TYR A 80 -2.54 2.22 -19.71
CA TYR A 80 -2.56 1.25 -18.63
C TYR A 80 -1.13 0.90 -18.22
N ALA A 81 -0.77 1.25 -16.99
CA ALA A 81 0.54 0.92 -16.44
C ALA A 81 0.71 -0.60 -16.34
N LYS A 82 1.83 -1.09 -16.85
CA LYS A 82 2.28 -2.48 -16.70
C LYS A 82 2.88 -2.69 -15.31
N PRO A 83 2.97 -3.95 -14.87
CA PRO A 83 3.72 -4.32 -13.67
C PRO A 83 5.13 -3.72 -13.65
N ARG A 84 5.51 -3.16 -12.50
CA ARG A 84 6.79 -2.47 -12.32
C ARG A 84 7.91 -3.48 -12.08
N ARG A 85 9.06 -3.24 -12.72
CA ARG A 85 10.28 -4.04 -12.55
C ARG A 85 11.35 -3.19 -11.89
N ILE A 86 11.74 -3.56 -10.68
CA ILE A 86 12.78 -2.87 -9.93
C ILE A 86 14.03 -3.72 -9.96
N GLY A 87 15.13 -3.18 -10.48
CA GLY A 87 16.43 -3.86 -10.55
C GLY A 87 17.40 -3.30 -9.52
N GLY A 88 18.28 -4.16 -9.00
CA GLY A 88 19.36 -3.73 -8.12
C GLY A 88 20.53 -4.70 -8.11
N THR A 89 21.72 -4.21 -7.78
CA THR A 89 22.87 -5.05 -7.46
C THR A 89 23.16 -4.95 -5.97
N VAL A 90 23.23 -6.10 -5.29
CA VAL A 90 23.54 -6.22 -3.87
C VAL A 90 24.91 -6.87 -3.70
N TRP A 91 25.75 -6.27 -2.88
CA TRP A 91 27.04 -6.81 -2.47
C TRP A 91 26.93 -7.39 -1.06
N THR A 92 27.44 -8.60 -0.88
CA THR A 92 27.58 -9.19 0.46
C THR A 92 28.93 -8.82 1.05
N VAL A 93 28.91 -8.16 2.20
CA VAL A 93 30.10 -7.78 2.97
C VAL A 93 30.12 -8.66 4.21
N PRO A 94 30.93 -9.75 4.24
CA PRO A 94 30.96 -10.65 5.38
C PRO A 94 31.46 -9.93 6.64
N ALA A 95 30.87 -10.25 7.79
CA ALA A 95 31.23 -9.66 9.08
C ALA A 95 32.71 -9.88 9.45
N THR A 96 33.31 -10.97 8.98
CA THR A 96 34.75 -11.23 9.09
C THR A 96 35.32 -11.53 7.71
N VAL A 97 36.08 -10.58 7.17
CA VAL A 97 36.74 -10.69 5.87
C VAL A 97 37.68 -11.89 5.87
N GLY A 98 37.60 -12.73 4.84
CA GLY A 98 38.43 -13.93 4.70
C GLY A 98 37.96 -15.16 5.48
N SER A 99 36.85 -15.09 6.25
CA SER A 99 36.24 -16.26 6.88
C SER A 99 35.20 -16.94 5.96
N PRO A 100 35.43 -18.18 5.50
CA PRO A 100 34.48 -18.88 4.64
C PRO A 100 33.11 -19.10 5.29
N GLN A 101 33.06 -19.28 6.61
CA GLN A 101 31.82 -19.48 7.36
C GLN A 101 30.97 -18.21 7.43
N SER A 102 31.62 -17.04 7.59
CA SER A 102 30.93 -15.74 7.61
C SER A 102 30.31 -15.44 6.24
N ALA A 103 31.09 -15.62 5.17
CA ALA A 103 30.63 -15.47 3.78
C ALA A 103 29.45 -16.41 3.47
N LEU A 104 29.57 -17.70 3.80
CA LEU A 104 28.53 -18.68 3.56
C LEU A 104 27.22 -18.34 4.31
N THR A 105 27.32 -17.85 5.54
CA THR A 105 26.15 -17.46 6.35
C THR A 105 25.45 -16.26 5.74
N ALA A 106 26.20 -15.22 5.38
CA ALA A 106 25.64 -14.04 4.72
C ALA A 106 24.95 -14.39 3.39
N THR A 107 25.56 -15.25 2.57
CA THR A 107 24.97 -15.73 1.31
C THR A 107 23.77 -16.65 1.53
N ARG A 108 23.71 -17.44 2.62
CA ARG A 108 22.52 -18.24 2.96
C ARG A 108 21.33 -17.36 3.30
N VAL A 109 21.53 -16.37 4.17
CA VAL A 109 20.48 -15.39 4.53
C VAL A 109 19.99 -14.63 3.30
N LEU A 110 20.91 -14.17 2.43
CA LEU A 110 20.52 -13.51 1.18
C LEU A 110 19.71 -14.43 0.27
N ARG A 111 20.11 -15.70 0.13
CA ARG A 111 19.37 -16.67 -0.69
C ARG A 111 17.98 -16.98 -0.13
N GLN A 112 17.84 -16.97 1.19
CA GLN A 112 16.55 -17.18 1.86
C GLN A 112 15.65 -15.96 1.70
N ALA A 113 16.17 -14.73 1.83
CA ALA A 113 15.39 -13.52 1.61
C ALA A 113 14.98 -13.34 0.14
N LEU A 114 15.85 -13.72 -0.80
CA LEU A 114 15.60 -13.66 -2.25
C LEU A 114 15.10 -14.99 -2.81
N LEU A 115 14.23 -15.69 -2.08
CA LEU A 115 13.67 -16.97 -2.53
C LEU A 115 12.70 -16.79 -3.71
N LEU A 116 12.51 -17.84 -4.50
CA LEU A 116 11.46 -17.87 -5.50
C LEU A 116 10.14 -18.21 -4.79
N ALA A 117 9.26 -17.21 -4.67
CA ALA A 117 7.94 -17.34 -4.05
C ALA A 117 6.88 -16.68 -4.94
N ASP A 118 5.67 -17.22 -4.89
CA ASP A 118 4.51 -16.66 -5.60
C ASP A 118 3.90 -15.47 -4.84
N GLU A 119 4.04 -15.46 -3.52
CA GLU A 119 3.54 -14.40 -2.65
C GLU A 119 4.34 -13.11 -2.83
N GLU A 120 3.63 -12.00 -3.00
CA GLU A 120 4.24 -10.68 -2.94
C GLU A 120 4.48 -10.26 -1.50
N ARG A 121 5.60 -9.55 -1.27
CA ARG A 121 6.06 -9.04 0.02
C ARG A 121 6.43 -7.57 -0.12
N TRP A 122 6.49 -6.86 1.01
CA TRP A 122 6.85 -5.44 1.00
C TRP A 122 8.32 -5.23 0.63
N LEU A 123 8.55 -4.47 -0.43
CA LEU A 123 9.80 -3.80 -0.75
C LEU A 123 9.67 -2.33 -0.37
N ALA A 124 10.36 -1.90 0.68
CA ALA A 124 10.37 -0.50 1.11
C ALA A 124 11.76 0.11 0.87
N VAL A 125 11.80 1.32 0.35
CA VAL A 125 13.03 2.05 0.01
C VAL A 125 12.92 3.44 0.61
N ARG A 126 14.01 3.90 1.26
CA ARG A 126 14.10 5.26 1.80
C ARG A 126 15.09 6.11 1.03
N LEU A 127 14.58 7.19 0.45
CA LEU A 127 15.34 8.16 -0.32
C LEU A 127 14.96 9.58 0.10
N HIS A 128 15.96 10.40 0.41
CA HIS A 128 15.82 11.81 0.75
C HIS A 128 14.75 12.14 1.81
N GLY A 129 14.63 11.29 2.83
CA GLY A 129 13.70 11.50 3.95
C GLY A 129 12.32 10.88 3.75
N GLU A 130 11.99 10.44 2.54
CA GLU A 130 10.75 9.75 2.23
C GLU A 130 10.95 8.24 2.17
N THR A 131 9.97 7.48 2.66
CA THR A 131 9.97 6.02 2.55
C THR A 131 8.72 5.58 1.80
N LEU A 132 8.96 4.99 0.63
CA LEU A 132 7.93 4.41 -0.23
C LEU A 132 8.05 2.89 -0.22
N ALA A 133 6.94 2.22 -0.43
CA ALA A 133 6.85 0.77 -0.42
C ALA A 133 5.95 0.23 -1.52
N VAL A 134 6.35 -0.89 -2.10
CA VAL A 134 5.59 -1.60 -3.14
C VAL A 134 5.50 -3.07 -2.77
N ARG A 135 4.40 -3.73 -3.12
CA ARG A 135 4.31 -5.18 -3.03
C ARG A 135 4.94 -5.79 -4.27
N ALA A 136 5.93 -6.65 -4.06
CA ALA A 136 6.67 -7.26 -5.16
C ALA A 136 7.05 -8.69 -4.82
N ARG A 137 7.52 -9.44 -5.81
CA ARG A 137 8.15 -10.75 -5.67
C ARG A 137 9.46 -10.80 -6.44
N VAL A 138 10.36 -11.70 -6.09
CA VAL A 138 11.63 -11.85 -6.82
C VAL A 138 11.36 -12.57 -8.14
N SER A 139 11.60 -11.89 -9.27
CA SER A 139 11.50 -12.50 -10.61
C SER A 139 12.83 -13.06 -11.08
N GLN A 140 13.95 -12.44 -10.69
CA GLN A 140 15.28 -12.88 -11.09
C GLN A 140 16.29 -12.65 -9.97
N ARG A 141 17.16 -13.64 -9.77
CA ARG A 141 18.31 -13.55 -8.88
C ARG A 141 19.51 -14.22 -9.51
N VAL A 142 20.57 -13.46 -9.75
CA VAL A 142 21.85 -13.95 -10.27
C VAL A 142 22.92 -13.68 -9.22
N LEU A 143 23.39 -14.72 -8.54
CA LEU A 143 24.56 -14.64 -7.67
C LEU A 143 25.80 -15.03 -8.47
N ALA A 144 26.74 -14.11 -8.63
CA ALA A 144 28.02 -14.41 -9.23
C ALA A 144 28.84 -15.27 -8.26
N ALA A 145 29.17 -16.49 -8.69
CA ALA A 145 30.15 -17.37 -8.04
C ALA A 145 31.53 -17.19 -8.69
N ASP A 146 32.00 -15.94 -8.71
CA ASP A 146 33.27 -15.58 -9.33
C ASP A 146 34.48 -15.89 -8.41
N ARG A 147 35.68 -15.65 -8.94
CA ARG A 147 36.92 -15.85 -8.17
C ARG A 147 36.96 -14.98 -6.91
N VAL A 148 36.33 -13.80 -6.94
CA VAL A 148 36.26 -12.89 -5.80
C VAL A 148 35.43 -13.51 -4.69
N TYR A 149 34.27 -14.09 -4.99
CA TYR A 149 33.49 -14.84 -4.01
C TYR A 149 34.28 -16.04 -3.47
N ALA A 150 34.94 -16.81 -4.35
CA ALA A 150 35.71 -17.99 -3.95
C ALA A 150 36.93 -17.67 -3.06
N THR A 151 37.55 -16.50 -3.24
CA THR A 151 38.82 -16.15 -2.55
C THR A 151 38.64 -15.13 -1.42
N GLN A 152 37.66 -14.24 -1.52
CA GLN A 152 37.43 -13.13 -0.58
C GLN A 152 36.08 -13.25 0.15
N GLY A 153 35.18 -14.15 -0.27
CA GLY A 153 33.87 -14.34 0.34
C GLY A 153 32.86 -13.23 0.05
N VAL A 154 33.20 -12.29 -0.83
CA VAL A 154 32.31 -11.21 -1.29
C VAL A 154 31.54 -11.69 -2.52
N SER A 155 30.23 -11.84 -2.39
CA SER A 155 29.34 -12.18 -3.50
C SER A 155 28.62 -10.94 -4.03
N ARG A 156 28.53 -10.85 -5.37
CA ARG A 156 27.68 -9.90 -6.08
C ARG A 156 26.39 -10.60 -6.50
N ALA A 157 25.26 -10.03 -6.12
CA ALA A 157 23.93 -10.53 -6.47
C ALA A 157 23.17 -9.48 -7.28
N ALA A 158 22.86 -9.77 -8.55
CA ALA A 158 21.88 -8.99 -9.30
C ALA A 158 20.49 -9.54 -8.97
N VAL A 159 19.58 -8.66 -8.57
CA VAL A 159 18.20 -9.00 -8.18
C VAL A 159 17.23 -8.14 -8.97
N GLN A 160 16.11 -8.75 -9.35
CA GLN A 160 14.97 -8.08 -9.92
C GLN A 160 13.72 -8.41 -9.11
N TRP A 161 13.05 -7.36 -8.65
CA TRP A 161 11.73 -7.42 -8.06
C TRP A 161 10.69 -7.08 -9.12
N TYR A 162 9.61 -7.84 -9.12
CA TYR A 162 8.47 -7.68 -10.00
C TYR A 162 7.24 -7.39 -9.15
N ALA A 163 6.68 -6.19 -9.33
CA ALA A 163 5.50 -5.72 -8.63
C ALA A 163 4.31 -5.77 -9.57
N THR A 164 3.28 -6.57 -9.24
CA THR A 164 2.06 -6.64 -10.05
C THR A 164 1.29 -5.33 -10.03
N ASP A 165 1.23 -4.66 -8.88
CA ASP A 165 0.81 -3.27 -8.77
C ASP A 165 2.02 -2.35 -8.99
N PRO A 166 2.03 -1.51 -10.04
CA PRO A 166 3.16 -0.64 -10.32
C PRO A 166 3.29 0.56 -9.37
N ARG A 167 2.29 0.83 -8.53
CA ARG A 167 2.24 2.02 -7.67
C ARG A 167 3.12 1.85 -6.43
N ARG A 168 3.74 2.93 -6.01
CA ARG A 168 4.56 3.00 -4.79
C ARG A 168 3.76 3.72 -3.71
N TYR A 169 3.64 3.13 -2.54
CA TYR A 169 2.79 3.62 -1.46
C TYR A 169 3.63 4.22 -0.34
N LEU A 170 3.18 5.33 0.24
CA LEU A 170 3.76 5.81 1.49
C LEU A 170 3.62 4.76 2.61
N VAL A 171 4.66 4.64 3.44
CA VAL A 171 4.66 3.70 4.57
C VAL A 171 3.72 4.11 5.71
N ALA A 172 3.27 5.36 5.76
CA ALA A 172 2.22 5.80 6.65
C ALA A 172 0.85 5.48 6.06
N GLU A 173 0.06 4.66 6.77
CA GLU A 173 -1.35 4.47 6.44
C GLU A 173 -2.19 5.58 7.08
N GLN A 174 -3.08 6.16 6.29
CA GLN A 174 -3.99 7.22 6.70
C GLN A 174 -5.37 6.61 6.97
N THR A 175 -6.11 7.21 7.89
CA THR A 175 -7.46 6.78 8.23
C THR A 175 -8.35 7.99 8.44
N ALA A 176 -9.60 7.87 7.99
CA ALA A 176 -10.63 8.85 8.27
C ALA A 176 -11.94 8.14 8.62
N VAL A 177 -12.70 8.72 9.54
CA VAL A 177 -13.92 8.11 10.09
C VAL A 177 -15.04 9.14 10.10
N THR A 178 -16.25 8.71 9.78
CA THR A 178 -17.45 9.54 9.89
C THR A 178 -18.67 8.70 10.26
N GLY A 179 -19.58 9.28 11.02
CA GLY A 179 -20.91 8.71 11.26
C GLY A 179 -21.86 9.03 10.10
N PRO A 180 -23.10 8.52 10.10
CA PRO A 180 -24.13 8.99 9.18
C PRO A 180 -24.53 10.44 9.52
N PRO A 181 -25.11 11.20 8.57
CA PRO A 181 -25.58 12.55 8.82
C PRO A 181 -26.64 12.53 9.92
N GLN A 182 -26.39 13.23 11.03
CA GLN A 182 -27.37 13.33 12.11
C GLN A 182 -28.09 14.67 12.03
N PRO A 183 -29.43 14.67 12.07
CA PRO A 183 -30.17 15.92 12.15
C PRO A 183 -29.80 16.63 13.45
N GLU A 184 -29.82 17.95 13.42
CA GLU A 184 -29.65 18.75 14.62
C GLU A 184 -30.76 18.37 15.62
N SER A 185 -30.37 18.19 16.87
CA SER A 185 -31.34 18.02 17.96
C SER A 185 -32.08 19.34 18.11
N GLY A 186 -33.17 19.50 17.36
CA GLY A 186 -34.02 20.68 17.42
C GLY A 186 -34.58 20.91 18.82
N LEU A 187 -35.33 21.99 18.98
CA LEU A 187 -35.90 22.36 20.27
C LEU A 187 -37.11 21.49 20.64
N THR A 188 -37.12 20.92 21.84
CA THR A 188 -38.25 20.13 22.37
C THR A 188 -39.15 21.01 23.23
N TRP A 189 -40.45 21.08 22.91
CA TRP A 189 -41.43 21.86 23.67
C TRP A 189 -41.95 21.09 24.90
N PRO A 190 -42.29 21.76 26.01
CA PRO A 190 -42.24 23.21 26.26
C PRO A 190 -40.82 23.74 26.52
N LEU A 191 -40.51 24.94 26.00
CA LEU A 191 -39.17 25.51 26.05
C LEU A 191 -38.86 26.22 27.37
N THR A 192 -37.68 25.95 27.93
CA THR A 192 -37.11 26.65 29.09
C THR A 192 -35.81 27.36 28.71
N TRP A 193 -35.68 28.64 29.08
CA TRP A 193 -34.48 29.44 28.80
C TRP A 193 -33.36 29.15 29.81
N PRO A 194 -32.07 29.22 29.41
CA PRO A 194 -31.55 29.57 28.09
C PRO A 194 -31.64 28.41 27.07
N LEU A 195 -32.06 28.72 25.84
CA LEU A 195 -32.22 27.73 24.79
C LEU A 195 -30.89 27.16 24.30
N TYR A 196 -30.80 25.83 24.24
CA TYR A 196 -29.71 25.09 23.62
C TYR A 196 -30.16 24.55 22.27
N TRP A 197 -29.53 25.03 21.19
CA TRP A 197 -29.90 24.71 19.81
C TRP A 197 -29.30 23.39 19.30
N GLY A 198 -28.63 22.62 20.17
CA GLY A 198 -27.89 21.43 19.78
C GLY A 198 -26.51 21.73 19.21
N GLN A 199 -25.70 20.69 19.01
CA GLN A 199 -24.47 20.71 18.23
C GLN A 199 -24.61 19.70 17.11
N THR A 200 -24.10 20.02 15.91
CA THR A 200 -24.01 19.05 14.82
C THR A 200 -23.07 17.92 15.24
N VAL A 201 -23.59 16.70 15.37
CA VAL A 201 -22.81 15.54 15.83
C VAL A 201 -22.01 14.94 14.67
N SER A 202 -22.61 14.83 13.48
CA SER A 202 -21.93 14.37 12.27
C SER A 202 -22.65 14.87 11.02
N THR A 203 -21.88 15.38 10.06
CA THR A 203 -22.37 15.77 8.72
C THR A 203 -22.43 14.60 7.74
N GLY A 204 -21.90 13.44 8.13
CA GLY A 204 -21.71 12.30 7.25
C GLY A 204 -20.64 12.49 6.17
N ASP A 205 -19.84 13.55 6.25
CA ASP A 205 -18.81 13.84 5.25
C ASP A 205 -17.42 13.69 5.86
N VAL A 206 -16.46 13.23 5.05
CA VAL A 206 -15.07 13.11 5.45
C VAL A 206 -14.15 13.32 4.24
N VAL A 207 -12.97 13.88 4.49
CA VAL A 207 -11.97 14.13 3.45
C VAL A 207 -10.86 13.09 3.56
N ALA A 208 -10.51 12.48 2.43
CA ALA A 208 -9.31 11.66 2.28
C ALA A 208 -8.34 12.36 1.33
N ALA A 209 -7.08 12.52 1.74
CA ALA A 209 -6.05 13.16 0.94
C ALA A 209 -5.06 12.12 0.43
N ASN A 210 -4.94 12.01 -0.89
CA ASN A 210 -3.86 11.31 -1.56
C ASN A 210 -2.81 12.34 -1.96
N ASP A 211 -1.75 12.44 -1.17
CA ASP A 211 -0.71 13.46 -1.33
C ASP A 211 0.29 13.10 -2.45
N GLY A 212 0.17 11.91 -3.06
CA GLY A 212 1.07 11.45 -4.12
C GLY A 212 0.53 11.65 -5.54
N SER A 213 1.32 11.22 -6.53
CA SER A 213 1.06 11.43 -7.96
C SER A 213 0.24 10.35 -8.67
N ALA A 214 -0.01 9.19 -8.03
CA ALA A 214 -0.78 8.08 -8.60
C ALA A 214 -2.13 7.91 -7.90
N PRO A 215 -3.18 7.40 -8.58
CA PRO A 215 -4.43 7.06 -7.92
C PRO A 215 -4.24 5.92 -6.91
N THR A 216 -4.91 5.98 -5.76
CA THR A 216 -4.80 4.94 -4.72
C THR A 216 -6.14 4.23 -4.47
N HIS A 217 -6.08 2.96 -4.07
CA HIS A 217 -7.26 2.15 -3.72
C HIS A 217 -7.50 2.20 -2.20
N PRO A 218 -8.60 2.82 -1.74
CA PRO A 218 -8.97 2.76 -0.33
C PRO A 218 -9.55 1.39 0.07
N VAL A 219 -9.43 1.09 1.36
CA VAL A 219 -10.23 0.06 2.03
C VAL A 219 -11.30 0.77 2.86
N ILE A 220 -12.56 0.51 2.56
CA ILE A 220 -13.72 1.14 3.18
C ILE A 220 -14.39 0.12 4.09
N THR A 221 -14.66 0.47 5.34
CA THR A 221 -15.37 -0.39 6.29
C THR A 221 -16.63 0.33 6.76
N PHE A 222 -17.78 -0.28 6.50
CA PHE A 222 -19.05 0.13 7.09
C PHE A 222 -19.30 -0.70 8.35
N SER A 223 -19.48 -0.05 9.49
CA SER A 223 -19.87 -0.70 10.74
C SER A 223 -21.34 -0.41 11.02
N GLY A 224 -22.11 -1.45 11.29
CA GLY A 224 -23.51 -1.32 11.69
C GLY A 224 -23.68 -0.84 13.14
N PRO A 225 -24.91 -0.50 13.56
CA PRO A 225 -26.18 -0.84 12.90
C PRO A 225 -26.63 0.14 11.80
N CYS A 226 -26.73 -0.33 10.55
CA CYS A 226 -27.27 0.46 9.43
C CYS A 226 -27.86 -0.40 8.31
N VAL A 227 -28.73 0.20 7.50
CA VAL A 227 -29.36 -0.42 6.33
C VAL A 227 -28.87 0.28 5.07
N ASN A 228 -28.53 -0.53 4.08
CA ASN A 228 -28.07 -0.12 2.76
C ASN A 228 -26.94 0.93 2.78
N PRO A 229 -25.78 0.61 3.39
CA PRO A 229 -24.68 1.57 3.50
C PRO A 229 -24.25 2.04 2.10
N THR A 230 -24.11 3.36 1.96
CA THR A 230 -23.68 4.01 0.73
C THR A 230 -22.55 4.98 1.02
N VAL A 231 -21.49 4.93 0.22
CA VAL A 231 -20.46 5.97 0.15
C VAL A 231 -20.47 6.58 -1.24
N THR A 232 -20.40 7.91 -1.32
CA THR A 232 -20.22 8.64 -2.57
C THR A 232 -18.99 9.52 -2.46
N ASP A 233 -18.06 9.40 -3.41
CA ASP A 233 -17.00 10.39 -3.61
C ASP A 233 -17.56 11.53 -4.47
N ARG A 234 -17.77 12.69 -3.84
CA ARG A 234 -18.31 13.89 -4.51
C ARG A 234 -17.33 14.54 -5.47
N THR A 235 -16.05 14.18 -5.43
CA THR A 235 -15.06 14.71 -6.36
C THR A 235 -15.14 14.02 -7.72
N THR A 236 -15.45 12.71 -7.74
CA THR A 236 -15.53 11.90 -8.96
C THR A 236 -16.94 11.42 -9.32
N ASP A 237 -17.93 11.73 -8.47
CA ASP A 237 -19.30 11.22 -8.49
C ASP A 237 -19.40 9.68 -8.48
N ARG A 238 -18.34 8.99 -8.07
CA ARG A 238 -18.34 7.52 -7.92
C ARG A 238 -19.07 7.14 -6.63
N ARG A 239 -19.85 6.07 -6.68
CA ARG A 239 -20.66 5.58 -5.57
C ARG A 239 -20.46 4.09 -5.38
N LEU A 240 -20.38 3.65 -4.12
CA LEU A 240 -20.53 2.25 -3.73
C LEU A 240 -21.74 2.12 -2.80
N ARG A 241 -22.67 1.24 -3.14
CA ARG A 241 -23.89 0.98 -2.36
C ARG A 241 -24.17 -0.50 -2.27
N TYR A 242 -24.50 -0.97 -1.07
CA TYR A 242 -24.78 -2.38 -0.83
C TYR A 242 -26.18 -2.56 -0.24
N THR A 243 -27.00 -3.41 -0.85
CA THR A 243 -28.35 -3.75 -0.39
C THR A 243 -28.27 -4.81 0.71
N ILE A 244 -27.88 -4.38 1.91
CA ILE A 244 -27.64 -5.23 3.08
C ILE A 244 -27.98 -4.49 4.37
N ARG A 245 -28.45 -5.23 5.38
CA ARG A 245 -28.58 -4.76 6.75
C ARG A 245 -27.39 -5.23 7.57
N LEU A 246 -26.70 -4.30 8.23
CA LEU A 246 -25.64 -4.56 9.19
C LEU A 246 -26.19 -4.42 10.60
N ALA A 247 -26.02 -5.42 11.45
CA ALA A 247 -26.36 -5.34 12.87
C ALA A 247 -25.28 -4.59 13.66
N ALA A 248 -25.54 -4.31 14.94
CA ALA A 248 -24.53 -3.77 15.82
C ALA A 248 -23.34 -4.75 15.94
N GLY A 249 -22.13 -4.25 15.66
CA GLY A 249 -20.90 -5.05 15.65
C GLY A 249 -20.56 -5.70 14.31
N ASP A 250 -21.47 -5.69 13.33
CA ASP A 250 -21.14 -6.15 11.98
C ASP A 250 -20.26 -5.14 11.25
N GLN A 251 -19.28 -5.67 10.51
CA GLN A 251 -18.38 -4.90 9.65
C GLN A 251 -18.43 -5.43 8.22
N LEU A 252 -18.78 -4.55 7.30
CA LEU A 252 -18.68 -4.78 5.86
C LEU A 252 -17.42 -4.09 5.34
N VAL A 253 -16.40 -4.87 5.01
CA VAL A 253 -15.11 -4.38 4.49
C VAL A 253 -15.10 -4.49 2.97
N VAL A 254 -14.90 -3.36 2.31
CA VAL A 254 -14.77 -3.20 0.86
C VAL A 254 -13.32 -2.86 0.56
N ASP A 255 -12.61 -3.78 -0.08
CA ASP A 255 -11.27 -3.56 -0.60
C ASP A 255 -11.39 -3.18 -2.07
N THR A 256 -11.17 -1.92 -2.42
CA THR A 256 -11.33 -1.44 -3.80
C THR A 256 -10.17 -1.84 -4.71
N GLY A 257 -9.04 -2.30 -4.16
CA GLY A 257 -7.90 -2.79 -4.95
C GLY A 257 -8.11 -4.24 -5.38
N ALA A 258 -8.54 -5.09 -4.44
CA ALA A 258 -8.92 -6.48 -4.72
C ALA A 258 -10.35 -6.62 -5.26
N GLY A 259 -11.11 -5.52 -5.25
CA GLY A 259 -12.54 -5.42 -5.54
C GLY A 259 -13.43 -6.17 -4.53
N THR A 260 -12.90 -6.70 -3.42
CA THR A 260 -13.64 -7.65 -2.57
C THR A 260 -14.56 -6.95 -1.58
N VAL A 261 -15.64 -7.63 -1.19
CA VAL A 261 -16.59 -7.15 -0.18
C VAL A 261 -16.85 -8.27 0.80
N THR A 262 -16.42 -8.12 2.05
CA THR A 262 -16.49 -9.17 3.06
C THR A 262 -17.24 -8.70 4.30
N LEU A 263 -18.12 -9.55 4.83
CA LEU A 263 -18.81 -9.35 6.10
C LEU A 263 -18.07 -10.11 7.19
N ASN A 264 -17.70 -9.40 8.25
CA ASN A 264 -17.00 -9.94 9.43
C ASN A 264 -15.77 -10.78 9.04
N GLY A 265 -15.04 -10.33 8.01
CA GLY A 265 -13.78 -10.92 7.54
C GLY A 265 -13.87 -12.29 6.86
N THR A 266 -15.06 -12.86 6.66
CA THR A 266 -15.19 -14.26 6.21
C THR A 266 -16.14 -14.44 5.03
N ALA A 267 -17.32 -13.82 5.06
CA ALA A 267 -18.36 -14.07 4.07
C ALA A 267 -18.34 -13.01 2.97
N SER A 268 -18.19 -13.43 1.70
CA SER A 268 -18.31 -12.50 0.57
C SER A 268 -19.74 -11.96 0.45
N ARG A 269 -19.87 -10.63 0.33
CA ARG A 269 -21.12 -9.91 0.13
C ARG A 269 -21.11 -9.03 -1.13
N ARG A 270 -20.17 -9.26 -2.06
CA ARG A 270 -20.09 -8.49 -3.32
C ARG A 270 -21.40 -8.54 -4.12
N HIS A 271 -22.12 -9.67 -4.08
CA HIS A 271 -23.43 -9.83 -4.72
C HIS A 271 -24.54 -8.91 -4.18
N THR A 272 -24.32 -8.24 -3.04
CA THR A 272 -25.26 -7.27 -2.49
C THR A 272 -25.11 -5.89 -3.09
N ALA A 273 -24.11 -5.64 -3.95
CA ALA A 273 -23.95 -4.37 -4.65
C ALA A 273 -25.26 -3.97 -5.35
N ALA A 274 -25.73 -2.76 -5.10
CA ALA A 274 -26.95 -2.24 -5.69
C ALA A 274 -26.76 -1.94 -7.19
N PRO A 275 -27.82 -1.90 -8.02
CA PRO A 275 -27.71 -1.59 -9.44
C PRO A 275 -27.14 -0.20 -9.76
N ASP A 276 -27.23 0.74 -8.81
CA ASP A 276 -26.65 2.09 -8.91
C ASP A 276 -25.24 2.21 -8.31
N SER A 277 -24.65 1.09 -7.87
CA SER A 277 -23.27 1.03 -7.40
C SER A 277 -22.31 0.92 -8.59
N GLY A 278 -21.23 1.68 -8.55
CA GLY A 278 -20.10 1.48 -9.47
C GLY A 278 -19.31 0.22 -9.14
N PRO A 279 -18.47 -0.28 -10.07
CA PRO A 279 -17.51 -1.33 -9.78
C PRO A 279 -16.53 -0.90 -8.68
N GLU A 280 -16.22 -1.80 -7.74
CA GLU A 280 -15.30 -1.52 -6.64
C GLU A 280 -13.92 -1.10 -7.14
N GLU A 281 -13.40 -1.75 -8.19
CA GLU A 281 -12.06 -1.47 -8.73
C GLU A 281 -11.93 -0.08 -9.34
N LEU A 282 -13.06 0.54 -9.69
CA LEU A 282 -13.08 1.92 -10.15
C LEU A 282 -13.10 2.90 -8.99
N PHE A 283 -13.41 2.50 -7.76
CA PHE A 283 -13.42 3.44 -6.64
C PHE A 283 -11.99 3.71 -6.13
N THR A 284 -11.39 4.78 -6.65
CA THR A 284 -10.01 5.21 -6.34
C THR A 284 -9.96 6.67 -5.92
N PHE A 285 -8.95 7.03 -5.13
CA PHE A 285 -8.65 8.43 -4.85
C PHE A 285 -7.59 8.91 -5.83
N ALA A 286 -8.00 9.81 -6.73
CA ALA A 286 -7.07 10.56 -7.56
C ALA A 286 -6.12 11.39 -6.66
N PRO A 287 -4.93 11.77 -7.17
CA PRO A 287 -4.07 12.77 -6.52
C PRO A 287 -4.85 13.99 -6.06
N GLY A 288 -4.64 14.40 -4.81
CA GLY A 288 -5.38 15.48 -4.16
C GLY A 288 -6.42 14.98 -3.15
N ARG A 289 -7.56 15.67 -3.06
CA ARG A 289 -8.58 15.43 -2.01
C ARG A 289 -9.83 14.77 -2.58
N ALA A 290 -10.16 13.60 -2.04
CA ALA A 290 -11.46 12.95 -2.21
C ALA A 290 -12.43 13.40 -1.11
N GLN A 291 -13.68 13.66 -1.47
CA GLN A 291 -14.71 14.12 -0.53
C GLN A 291 -15.79 13.04 -0.41
N LEU A 292 -15.74 12.28 0.68
CA LEU A 292 -16.58 11.12 0.87
C LEU A 292 -17.82 11.48 1.68
N ALA A 293 -18.98 11.07 1.19
CA ALA A 293 -20.26 11.22 1.86
C ALA A 293 -20.82 9.83 2.20
N PHE A 294 -20.93 9.53 3.49
CA PHE A 294 -21.56 8.31 4.00
C PHE A 294 -23.07 8.54 4.21
N ARG A 295 -23.93 7.80 3.49
CA ARG A 295 -25.38 7.96 3.48
C ARG A 295 -26.08 6.59 3.49
N PRO A 296 -26.20 5.91 4.65
CA PRO A 296 -27.08 4.75 4.75
C PRO A 296 -28.56 5.17 4.65
N ASP A 297 -29.42 4.25 4.22
CA ASP A 297 -30.88 4.51 4.11
C ASP A 297 -31.54 4.60 5.49
N ASP A 298 -31.05 3.81 6.46
CA ASP A 298 -31.48 3.82 7.86
C ASP A 298 -30.29 3.49 8.77
N PHE A 299 -30.26 4.01 10.00
CA PHE A 299 -29.15 3.82 10.93
C PHE A 299 -29.55 4.06 12.38
N ASP A 300 -28.85 3.38 13.28
CA ASP A 300 -28.94 3.58 14.73
C ASP A 300 -27.59 4.07 15.30
N SER A 301 -27.58 4.38 16.59
CA SER A 301 -26.34 4.76 17.29
C SER A 301 -25.26 3.69 17.13
N GLY A 302 -24.07 4.09 16.68
CA GLY A 302 -22.93 3.20 16.44
C GLY A 302 -22.64 2.93 14.96
N ALA A 303 -23.53 3.33 14.05
CA ALA A 303 -23.24 3.31 12.62
C ALA A 303 -22.06 4.23 12.29
N GLN A 304 -21.08 3.72 11.55
CA GLN A 304 -19.91 4.50 11.12
C GLN A 304 -19.32 3.95 9.83
N MET A 305 -18.69 4.84 9.07
CA MET A 305 -17.82 4.48 7.96
C MET A 305 -16.39 4.88 8.33
N SER A 306 -15.46 3.94 8.22
CA SER A 306 -14.02 4.21 8.27
C SER A 306 -13.38 3.90 6.93
N VAL A 307 -12.44 4.74 6.53
CA VAL A 307 -11.70 4.59 5.27
C VAL A 307 -10.22 4.59 5.59
N ARG A 308 -9.50 3.62 5.05
CA ARG A 308 -8.05 3.47 5.17
C ARG A 308 -7.42 3.53 3.80
N TRP A 309 -6.31 4.25 3.66
CA TRP A 309 -5.57 4.33 2.41
C TRP A 309 -4.11 4.67 2.67
N ARG A 310 -3.28 4.48 1.65
CA ARG A 310 -1.92 5.01 1.57
C ARG A 310 -1.85 5.92 0.37
N SER A 311 -1.25 7.10 0.51
CA SER A 311 -0.97 7.93 -0.66
C SER A 311 -0.03 7.18 -1.60
N ALA A 312 -0.27 7.32 -2.90
CA ALA A 312 0.41 6.54 -3.93
C ALA A 312 1.16 7.44 -4.90
N GLU A 313 2.35 7.00 -5.29
CA GLU A 313 3.22 7.59 -6.29
C GLU A 313 3.32 6.66 -7.49
N TRP A 314 3.56 7.23 -8.68
CA TRP A 314 3.97 6.44 -9.83
C TRP A 314 5.37 5.91 -9.59
#